data_AF-A0A6G3XIX8-F1
#
_entry.id   AF-A0A6G3XIX8-F1
#
_cell.length_a   1.000
_cell.length_b   1.000
_cell.length_c   1.000
_cell.angle_alpha   90.00
_cell.angle_beta   90.00
_cell.angle_gamma   90.00
#
_symmetry.space_group_name_H-M   'P 1'
#
loop_
_entity.id
_entity.type
_entity.pdbx_description
1 polymer ?
#
loop_
_entity_poly.entity_id
_entity_poly.type
_entity_poly.pdbx_seq_one_letter_code
_entity_poly.pdbx_strand_id
1 'polypeptide(L)'
;AARSSYEELARQLSAVGAVKRGLARALPSECPAGSAAVLTLLDRHGEMRISRLAELLSVDMSVTSRHVAHVAEHGWIERSPDPADKRSRIL
;
A
#
# COMPACT_ATOMS: atom_id res chain seq x y z
N ALA A 1 -22.04 21.53 -21.95
CA ALA A 1 -22.36 20.91 -20.65
C ALA A 1 -21.35 19.83 -20.28
N ALA A 2 -21.30 18.67 -20.97
CA ALA A 2 -20.44 17.53 -20.58
C ALA A 2 -18.93 17.85 -20.42
N ARG A 3 -18.35 18.66 -21.32
CA ARG A 3 -16.92 19.05 -21.26
C ARG A 3 -16.53 19.75 -19.95
N SER A 4 -17.36 20.68 -19.48
CA SER A 4 -17.14 21.40 -18.22
C SER A 4 -17.25 20.46 -17.00
N SER A 5 -18.15 19.47 -17.04
CA SER A 5 -18.25 18.45 -15.99
C SER A 5 -17.02 17.53 -15.92
N TYR A 6 -16.46 17.13 -17.07
CA TYR A 6 -15.22 16.35 -17.11
C TYR A 6 -14.01 17.14 -16.60
N GLU A 7 -13.92 18.43 -16.94
CA GLU A 7 -12.85 19.32 -16.45
C GLU A 7 -12.93 19.53 -14.94
N GLU A 8 -14.13 19.68 -14.39
CA GLU A 8 -14.35 19.74 -12.94
C GLU A 8 -13.93 18.45 -12.24
N LEU A 9 -14.36 17.29 -12.76
CA LEU A 9 -13.97 15.99 -12.22
C LEU A 9 -12.45 15.79 -12.25
N ALA A 10 -11.78 16.15 -13.35
CA ALA A 10 -10.33 16.08 -13.46
C ALA A 10 -9.62 16.96 -12.42
N ARG A 11 -10.16 18.16 -12.15
CA ARG A 11 -9.64 19.06 -11.11
C ARG A 11 -9.80 18.45 -9.72
N GLN A 12 -10.96 17.88 -9.42
CA GLN A 12 -11.24 17.22 -8.14
C GLN A 12 -10.33 16.01 -7.92
N LEU A 13 -10.16 15.15 -8.94
CA LEU A 13 -9.23 14.02 -8.88
C LEU A 13 -7.77 14.48 -8.68
N SER A 14 -7.38 15.58 -9.32
CA SER A 14 -6.05 16.18 -9.15
C SER A 14 -5.85 16.69 -7.72
N ALA A 15 -6.87 17.28 -7.11
CA ALA A 15 -6.84 17.73 -5.72
C ALA A 15 -6.63 16.55 -4.75
N VAL A 16 -7.32 15.43 -4.96
CA VAL A 16 -7.09 14.19 -4.18
C VAL A 16 -5.64 13.72 -4.32
N GLY A 17 -5.10 13.72 -5.55
CA GLY A 17 -3.70 13.39 -5.80
C GLY A 17 -2.71 14.34 -5.08
N ALA A 18 -3.03 15.63 -5.01
CA ALA A 18 -2.22 16.61 -4.29
C ALA A 18 -2.22 16.36 -2.78
N VAL A 19 -3.38 16.05 -2.19
CA VAL A 19 -3.51 15.69 -0.76
C VAL A 19 -2.72 14.43 -0.45
N LYS A 20 -2.87 13.37 -1.27
CA LYS A 20 -2.10 12.12 -1.11
C LYS A 20 -0.59 12.37 -1.12
N ARG A 21 -0.10 13.21 -2.03
CA ARG A 21 1.33 13.60 -2.07
C ARG A 21 1.75 14.44 -0.87
N GLY A 22 0.87 15.32 -0.38
CA GLY A 22 1.10 16.09 0.84
C GLY A 22 1.29 15.17 2.05
N LEU A 23 0.38 14.21 2.24
CA LEU A 23 0.48 13.21 3.30
C LEU A 23 1.77 12.38 3.18
N ALA A 24 2.10 11.92 1.98
CA ALA A 24 3.32 11.14 1.75
C ALA A 24 4.60 11.90 2.12
N ARG A 25 4.63 13.24 1.97
CA ARG A 25 5.76 14.09 2.38
C ARG A 25 5.81 14.37 3.88
N ALA A 26 4.69 14.26 4.57
CA ALA A 26 4.62 14.44 6.02
C ALA A 26 5.01 13.18 6.79
N LEU A 27 5.09 12.03 6.11
CA LEU A 27 5.54 10.79 6.72
C LEU A 27 7.04 10.85 7.05
N PRO A 28 7.47 10.15 8.12
CA PRO A 28 8.89 9.99 8.42
C PRO A 28 9.65 9.35 7.25
N SER A 29 10.93 9.68 7.10
CA SER A 29 11.76 9.19 5.99
C SER A 29 11.90 7.67 5.97
N GLU A 30 11.92 7.06 7.14
CA GLU A 30 11.98 5.62 7.36
C GLU A 30 10.66 4.92 7.00
N CYS A 31 9.54 5.65 6.95
CA CYS A 31 8.22 5.12 6.61
C CYS A 31 7.63 5.78 5.35
N PRO A 32 8.13 5.44 4.15
CA PRO A 32 7.52 5.89 2.90
C PRO A 32 6.04 5.51 2.81
N ALA A 33 5.29 6.22 1.97
CA ALA A 33 3.85 6.01 1.81
C ALA A 33 3.45 4.55 1.49
N GLY A 34 4.28 3.81 0.74
CA GLY A 34 4.05 2.39 0.48
C GLY A 34 4.17 1.54 1.74
N SER A 35 5.18 1.79 2.56
CA SER A 35 5.39 1.13 3.87
C SER A 35 4.23 1.41 4.82
N ALA A 36 3.81 2.68 4.93
CA ALA A 36 2.64 3.08 5.72
C ALA A 36 1.36 2.38 5.24
N ALA A 37 1.18 2.22 3.92
CA ALA A 37 0.03 1.52 3.37
C ALA A 37 0.03 0.02 3.70
N VAL A 38 1.21 -0.65 3.66
CA VAL A 38 1.34 -2.05 4.09
C VAL A 38 0.93 -2.22 5.55
N LEU A 39 1.50 -1.42 6.44
CA LEU A 39 1.19 -1.48 7.88
C LEU A 39 -0.30 -1.22 8.14
N THR A 40 -0.88 -0.22 7.47
CA THR A 40 -2.31 0.13 7.61
C THR A 40 -3.21 -1.02 7.16
N LEU A 41 -2.86 -1.74 6.09
CA LEU A 41 -3.68 -2.85 5.61
C LEU A 41 -3.56 -4.08 6.50
N LEU A 42 -2.37 -4.38 7.01
CA LEU A 42 -2.18 -5.47 7.98
C LEU A 42 -2.90 -5.18 9.30
N ASP A 43 -2.86 -3.94 9.79
CA ASP A 43 -3.61 -3.52 10.98
C ASP A 43 -5.14 -3.71 10.78
N ARG A 44 -5.66 -3.36 9.61
CA ARG A 44 -7.11 -3.42 9.33
C ARG A 44 -7.65 -4.82 9.03
N HIS A 45 -6.87 -5.64 8.36
CA HIS A 45 -7.32 -6.91 7.80
C HIS A 45 -6.68 -8.13 8.48
N GLY A 46 -5.72 -7.91 9.36
CA GLY A 46 -4.91 -8.97 9.97
C GLY A 46 -3.89 -9.56 9.01
N GLU A 47 -3.30 -10.66 9.47
CA GLU A 47 -2.28 -11.40 8.75
C GLU A 47 -2.77 -11.86 7.37
N MET A 48 -1.95 -11.68 6.34
CA MET A 48 -2.35 -12.06 4.98
C MET A 48 -1.17 -12.41 4.06
N ARG A 49 -1.47 -13.10 2.96
CA ARG A 49 -0.51 -13.31 1.87
C ARG A 49 -0.17 -12.00 1.17
N ILE A 50 1.08 -11.89 0.69
CA ILE A 50 1.53 -10.78 -0.16
C ILE A 50 0.64 -10.59 -1.40
N SER A 51 0.09 -11.67 -1.97
CA SER A 51 -0.84 -11.58 -3.11
C SER A 51 -2.12 -10.83 -2.75
N ARG A 52 -2.70 -11.11 -1.59
CA ARG A 52 -3.88 -10.40 -1.12
C ARG A 52 -3.57 -8.93 -0.82
N LEU A 53 -2.40 -8.67 -0.25
CA LEU A 53 -1.93 -7.31 -0.03
C LEU A 53 -1.77 -6.53 -1.35
N ALA A 54 -1.22 -7.16 -2.39
CA ALA A 54 -1.08 -6.55 -3.72
C ALA A 54 -2.43 -6.20 -4.35
N GLU A 55 -3.42 -7.08 -4.23
CA GLU A 55 -4.81 -6.82 -4.64
C GLU A 55 -5.39 -5.59 -3.94
N LEU A 56 -5.26 -5.53 -2.60
CA LEU A 56 -5.78 -4.42 -1.80
C LEU A 56 -5.07 -3.09 -2.10
N LEU A 57 -3.77 -3.12 -2.34
CA LEU A 57 -2.99 -1.94 -2.74
C LEU A 57 -3.27 -1.51 -4.18
N SER A 58 -3.82 -2.40 -5.02
CA SER A 58 -3.97 -2.19 -6.47
C SER A 58 -2.63 -1.84 -7.14
N VAL A 59 -1.56 -2.54 -6.77
CA VAL A 59 -0.22 -2.39 -7.37
C VAL A 59 0.39 -3.74 -7.69
N ASP A 60 1.34 -3.76 -8.61
CA ASP A 60 2.00 -5.00 -9.02
C ASP A 60 2.71 -5.71 -7.87
N MET A 61 2.83 -7.04 -8.00
CA MET A 61 3.53 -7.89 -7.04
C MET A 61 4.97 -7.41 -6.78
N SER A 62 5.68 -6.94 -7.81
CA SER A 62 7.06 -6.43 -7.66
C SER A 62 7.14 -5.14 -6.85
N VAL A 63 6.09 -4.32 -6.85
CA VAL A 63 5.99 -3.10 -6.05
C VAL A 63 5.64 -3.46 -4.61
N THR A 64 4.61 -4.30 -4.44
CA THR A 64 4.19 -4.78 -3.12
C THR A 64 5.33 -5.46 -2.39
N SER A 65 6.05 -6.36 -3.07
CA SER A 65 7.20 -7.08 -2.49
C SER A 65 8.29 -6.15 -1.98
N ARG A 66 8.58 -5.05 -2.69
CA ARG A 66 9.56 -4.04 -2.24
C ARG A 66 9.11 -3.31 -0.97
N HIS A 67 7.83 -2.93 -0.89
CA HIS A 67 7.29 -2.31 0.33
C HIS A 67 7.33 -3.28 1.52
N VAL A 68 6.95 -4.54 1.28
CA VAL A 68 6.98 -5.61 2.28
C VAL A 68 8.41 -5.97 2.71
N ALA A 69 9.39 -5.90 1.80
CA ALA A 69 10.81 -6.05 2.13
C ALA A 69 11.26 -4.94 3.07
N HIS A 70 10.97 -3.69 2.72
CA HIS A 70 11.31 -2.54 3.54
C HIS A 70 10.76 -2.67 4.96
N VAL A 71 9.46 -2.92 5.13
CA VAL A 71 8.87 -3.00 6.48
C VAL A 71 9.33 -4.21 7.29
N ALA A 72 9.68 -5.32 6.63
CA ALA A 72 10.24 -6.50 7.30
C ALA A 72 11.70 -6.27 7.73
N GLU A 73 12.51 -5.62 6.88
CA GLU A 73 13.90 -5.24 7.20
C GLU A 73 13.97 -4.28 8.40
N HIS A 74 12.95 -3.43 8.59
CA HIS A 74 12.83 -2.55 9.75
C HIS A 74 12.22 -3.26 10.99
N GLY A 75 11.89 -4.56 10.89
CA GLY A 75 11.34 -5.34 11.99
C GLY A 75 9.91 -4.94 12.38
N TRP A 76 9.17 -4.27 11.50
CA TRP A 76 7.79 -3.84 11.80
C TRP A 76 6.75 -4.92 11.53
N ILE A 77 7.12 -5.90 10.70
CA ILE A 77 6.31 -7.10 10.42
C ILE A 77 7.23 -8.32 10.42
N GLU A 78 6.64 -9.49 10.65
CA GLU A 78 7.32 -10.77 10.52
C GLU A 78 6.78 -11.54 9.31
N ARG A 79 7.50 -12.57 8.86
CA ARG A 79 7.03 -13.44 7.78
C ARG A 79 7.00 -14.87 8.27
N SER A 80 5.82 -15.46 8.29
CA SER A 80 5.62 -16.85 8.72
C SER A 80 5.29 -17.75 7.52
N PRO A 81 5.65 -19.05 7.57
CA PRO A 81 5.14 -20.03 6.61
C PRO A 81 3.62 -20.07 6.68
N ASP A 82 2.97 -20.02 5.52
CA ASP A 82 1.52 -20.14 5.47
C ASP A 82 1.08 -21.56 5.88
N PRO A 83 0.12 -21.73 6.82
CA PRO A 83 -0.37 -23.03 7.25
C PRO A 83 -1.04 -23.86 6.14
N ALA A 84 -1.68 -23.21 5.17
CA ALA A 84 -2.38 -23.84 4.05
C ALA A 84 -1.46 -24.13 2.85
N ASP A 85 -0.38 -23.36 2.67
CA ASP A 85 0.65 -23.64 1.66
C ASP A 85 2.05 -23.20 2.14
N LYS A 86 2.85 -24.15 2.64
CA LYS A 86 4.20 -23.89 3.18
C LYS A 86 5.18 -23.27 2.18
N ARG A 87 4.88 -23.29 0.88
CA ARG A 87 5.68 -22.60 -0.16
C ARG A 87 5.43 -21.10 -0.16
N SER A 88 4.31 -20.65 0.37
CA SER A 88 3.94 -19.25 0.53
C SER A 88 4.25 -18.73 1.94
N ARG A 89 4.14 -17.41 2.10
CA ARG A 89 4.38 -16.70 3.36
C ARG A 89 3.20 -15.79 3.68
N ILE A 90 2.86 -15.73 4.96
CA ILE A 90 1.92 -14.79 5.54
C ILE A 90 2.74 -13.68 6.21
N LEU A 91 2.26 -12.44 6.07
CA LEU A 91 2.80 -11.24 6.70
C LEU A 91 2.02 -10.89 7.97
#